data_AF-A0A0H5ND82-F1
#
_entry.id   AF-A0A0H5ND82-F1
#
_cell.length_a   1.000
_cell.length_b   1.000
_cell.length_c   1.000
_cell.angle_alpha   90.00
_cell.angle_beta   90.00
_cell.angle_gamma   90.00
#
_symmetry.space_group_name_H-M   'P 1'
#
loop_
_entity.id
_entity.type
_entity.pdbx_description
1 polymer ?
#
loop_
_entity_poly.entity_id
_entity_poly.type
_entity_poly.pdbx_seq_one_letter_code
_entity_poly.pdbx_strand_id
1 'polypeptide(L)' 'MRRVNWLGVSRTRLLRIDGLDLHVAELDAVDGTPVLDIKPWFAEFGPRGEVRQAAWATEMLRDYF' A
#
# COMPACT_ATOMS: atom_id res chain seq x y z
N MET A 1 5.50 15.36 0.53
CA MET A 1 5.00 15.82 1.86
C MET A 1 5.94 15.27 2.92
N ARG A 2 6.56 16.10 3.76
CA ARG A 2 7.43 15.59 4.85
C ARG A 2 6.57 15.20 6.04
N ARG A 3 6.82 14.01 6.60
CA ARG A 3 6.20 13.50 7.83
C ARG A 3 7.24 13.45 8.95
N VAL A 4 6.82 13.45 10.21
CA VAL A 4 7.74 13.20 11.35
C VAL A 4 8.23 11.76 11.31
N ASN A 5 7.30 10.82 11.12
CA ASN A 5 7.60 9.41 10.89
C ASN A 5 7.40 9.08 9.41
N TRP A 6 8.47 8.63 8.74
CA TRP A 6 8.47 8.31 7.31
C TRP A 6 8.00 6.88 7.08
N LEU A 7 6.80 6.57 7.59
CA LEU A 7 6.17 5.27 7.43
C LEU A 7 5.27 5.31 6.19
N GLY A 8 5.68 4.58 5.15
CA GLY A 8 4.84 4.28 3.99
C GLY A 8 4.01 3.02 4.23
N VAL A 9 2.81 2.98 3.67
CA VAL A 9 1.96 1.79 3.68
C VAL A 9 1.46 1.57 2.27
N SER A 10 1.75 0.39 1.73
CA SER A 10 1.32 -0.03 0.41
C SER A 10 0.51 -1.32 0.52
N ARG A 11 -0.61 -1.38 -0.20
CA ARG A 11 -1.41 -2.61 -0.34
C ARG A 11 -1.04 -3.21 -1.68
N THR A 12 -0.16 -4.19 -1.63
CA THR A 12 0.39 -4.80 -2.83
C THR A 12 -0.36 -6.08 -3.18
N ARG A 13 -0.37 -6.43 -4.47
CA ARG A 13 -0.92 -7.69 -4.94
C ARG A 13 0.17 -8.76 -4.92
N LEU A 14 -0.03 -9.81 -4.12
CA LEU A 14 0.89 -10.95 -4.09
C LEU A 14 0.79 -11.75 -5.40
N LEU A 15 1.93 -11.94 -6.07
CA LEU A 15 2.03 -12.65 -7.33
C LEU A 15 2.55 -14.08 -7.14
N ARG A 16 3.62 -14.24 -6.37
CA ARG A 16 4.22 -15.54 -6.01
C ARG A 16 5.01 -15.45 -4.71
N ILE A 17 5.27 -16.60 -4.10
CA ILE A 17 6.10 -16.76 -2.90
C ILE A 17 7.23 -17.73 -3.24
N ASP A 18 8.47 -17.27 -3.12
CA ASP A 18 9.68 -18.06 -3.36
C ASP A 18 10.49 -18.11 -2.06
N GLY A 19 10.18 -19.07 -1.19
CA GLY A 19 10.80 -19.18 0.13
C GLY A 19 10.44 -17.99 1.04
N LEU A 20 11.41 -17.10 1.28
CA LEU A 20 11.20 -15.86 2.05
C LEU A 20 10.97 -14.63 1.15
N ASP A 21 11.04 -14.80 -0.17
CA ASP A 21 10.84 -13.74 -1.14
C ASP A 21 9.37 -13.63 -1.54
N LEU A 22 8.78 -12.46 -1.30
CA LEU A 22 7.43 -12.12 -1.75
C LEU A 22 7.51 -11.29 -3.02
N HIS A 23 7.04 -11.85 -4.12
CA HIS A 23 6.96 -11.14 -5.39
C HIS A 23 5.60 -10.46 -5.48
N VAL A 24 5.61 -9.13 -5.59
CA VAL A 24 4.39 -8.32 -5.52
C VAL A 24 4.30 -7.35 -6.70
N ALA A 25 3.06 -6.96 -7.05
CA ALA A 25 2.77 -5.81 -7.91
C ALA A 25 2.21 -4.65 -7.09
N GLU A 26 2.19 -3.46 -7.68
CA GLU A 26 1.57 -2.24 -7.10
C GLU A 26 2.30 -1.77 -5.81
N LEU A 27 3.61 -2.04 -5.70
CA LEU A 27 4.48 -1.48 -4.67
C LEU A 27 5.10 -0.17 -5.17
N ASP A 28 4.89 0.91 -4.43
CA ASP A 28 5.36 2.27 -4.73
C ASP A 28 6.67 2.65 -3.99
N ALA A 29 7.35 1.66 -3.42
CA ALA A 29 8.63 1.84 -2.73
C ALA A 29 9.81 1.77 -3.71
N VAL A 30 10.79 2.65 -3.52
CA VAL A 30 12.05 2.61 -4.30
C VAL A 30 12.87 1.39 -3.89
N ASP A 31 13.63 0.84 -4.82
CA ASP A 31 14.56 -0.27 -4.57
C ASP A 31 15.44 -0.02 -3.33
N GLY A 32 15.62 -1.06 -2.51
CA GLY A 32 16.34 -0.99 -1.23
C GLY A 32 15.59 -0.31 -0.07
N THR A 33 14.34 0.14 -0.25
CA THR A 33 13.53 0.69 0.85
C THR A 33 13.32 -0.36 1.96
N PRO A 34 13.64 -0.07 3.24
CA PRO A 34 13.43 -1.02 4.33
C PRO A 34 11.95 -1.36 4.55
N VAL A 35 11.64 -2.66 4.60
CA VAL A 35 10.33 -3.17 5.01
C VAL A 35 10.31 -3.32 6.53
N LEU A 36 9.35 -2.66 7.18
CA LEU A 36 9.21 -2.69 8.63
C LEU A 36 8.22 -3.75 9.13
N ASP A 37 7.19 -4.05 8.34
CA ASP A 37 6.11 -4.98 8.69
C ASP A 37 5.41 -5.51 7.44
N ILE A 38 4.86 -6.72 7.55
CA ILE A 38 4.06 -7.38 6.50
C ILE A 38 2.85 -7.99 7.17
N LYS A 39 1.64 -7.66 6.68
CA LYS A 39 0.38 -8.20 7.19
C LYS A 39 -0.54 -8.62 6.05
N PRO A 40 -1.30 -9.72 6.21
CA PRO A 40 -2.35 -10.04 5.26
C PRO A 40 -3.43 -8.95 5.26
N TRP A 41 -3.97 -8.66 4.08
CA TRP A 41 -5.18 -7.85 3.95
C TRP A 41 -6.41 -8.75 4.08
N PHE A 42 -7.26 -8.46 5.06
CA PHE A 42 -8.57 -9.08 5.22
C PHE A 42 -9.65 -8.05 4.88
N ALA A 43 -10.75 -8.46 4.25
CA ALA A 43 -11.85 -7.56 3.91
C ALA A 43 -12.44 -6.90 5.18
N GLU A 44 -12.42 -7.63 6.28
CA GLU A 44 -12.84 -7.23 7.62
C GLU A 44 -11.96 -6.10 8.21
N PHE A 45 -10.74 -5.91 7.70
CA PHE A 45 -9.86 -4.78 8.06
C PHE A 45 -10.11 -3.53 7.20
N GLY A 46 -11.06 -3.60 6.27
CA GLY A 46 -11.52 -2.44 5.52
C GLY A 46 -12.08 -1.32 6.42
N PRO A 47 -12.21 -0.09 5.88
CA PRO A 47 -12.89 0.98 6.58
C PRO A 47 -14.30 0.56 7.03
N ARG A 48 -14.68 0.96 8.24
CA ARG A 48 -16.03 0.70 8.78
C ARG A 48 -16.94 1.88 8.45
N GLY A 49 -18.09 1.60 7.86
CA GLY A 49 -19.08 2.63 7.50
C GLY A 49 -18.78 3.33 6.17
N GLU A 50 -19.42 4.49 5.96
CA GLU A 50 -19.24 5.30 4.74
C GLU A 50 -17.82 5.89 4.66
N VAL A 51 -17.12 5.63 3.56
CA VAL A 51 -15.81 6.23 3.29
C VAL A 51 -16.00 7.60 2.65
N ARG A 52 -15.45 8.63 3.30
CA ARG A 52 -15.36 9.98 2.73
C ARG A 52 -13.95 10.28 2.26
N GLN A 53 -13.83 10.65 0.99
CA GLN A 53 -12.57 11.02 0.34
C GLN A 53 -12.74 12.37 -0.36
N ALA A 54 -11.73 13.23 -0.27
CA ALA A 54 -11.71 14.47 -1.01
C ALA A 54 -11.52 14.20 -2.52
N ALA A 55 -12.26 14.89 -3.38
CA ALA A 55 -12.25 14.65 -4.83
C ALA A 55 -10.84 14.73 -5.45
N TRP A 56 -10.00 15.67 -4.98
CA TRP A 56 -8.64 15.84 -5.46
C TRP A 56 -7.78 14.57 -5.33
N ALA A 57 -8.02 13.73 -4.30
CA ALA A 57 -7.25 12.51 -4.11
C ALA A 57 -7.61 11.47 -5.19
N THR A 58 -8.88 11.42 -5.59
CA THR A 58 -9.34 10.58 -6.70
C THR A 58 -8.77 11.06 -8.03
N GLU A 59 -8.75 12.37 -8.25
CA GLU A 59 -8.20 12.96 -9.46
C GLU A 59 -6.69 12.72 -9.58
N MET A 60 -5.95 12.93 -8.48
CA MET A 60 -4.50 12.74 -8.42
C MET A 60 -4.09 11.28 -8.63
N LEU A 61 -4.88 10.32 -8.12
CA LEU A 61 -4.54 8.90 -8.14
C LEU A 61 -5.17 8.13 -9.32
N ARG A 62 -5.78 8.82 -10.29
CA ARG A 62 -6.49 8.21 -11.42
C ARG A 62 -5.65 7.18 -12.18
N ASP A 63 -4.37 7.49 -12.39
CA ASP A 63 -3.43 6.70 -13.19
C ASP A 63 -2.25 6.19 -12.34
N TYR A 64 -2.45 6.03 -11.03
CA TYR A 64 -1.35 5.74 -10.09
C TYR A 64 -0.84 4.29 -10.14
N PHE A 65 -1.65 3.34 -10.64
CA PHE A 65 -1.31 1.92 -10.77
C PHE A 65 -1.64 1.40 -12.17
#